data_AF-A0A3P9D3K3-F1
#
_entry.id   AF-A0A3P9D3K3-F1
#
_cell.length_a   1.000
_cell.length_b   1.000
_cell.length_c   1.000
_cell.angle_alpha   90.00
_cell.angle_beta   90.00
_cell.angle_gamma   90.00
#
_symmetry.space_group_name_H-M   'P 1'
#
loop_
_entity.id
_entity.type
_entity.pdbx_description
1 polymer ?
#
loop_
_entity_poly.entity_id
_entity_poly.type
_entity_poly.pdbx_seq_one_letter_code
_entity_poly.pdbx_strand_id
1 'polypeptide(L)'
;MYLFFCFHCRAFLVENLCYLCLFRKTDEAQAEAGPGEAQAEAGPGEAQAEAGPGEAQAEAGPGEAEAEAGPGEAEAEAGPGEAEAQAEAGPGEAEAQAEAGTGVAEAEGGWTSSSGPPADVA
;
A
#
# COMPACT_ATOMS: atom_id res chain seq x y z
N MET A 1 -6.85 -16.87 -12.10
CA MET A 1 -5.51 -17.42 -11.80
C MET A 1 -4.70 -16.24 -11.32
N TYR A 2 -4.90 -15.83 -10.06
CA TYR A 2 -4.18 -14.68 -9.50
C TYR A 2 -2.80 -15.20 -9.10
N LEU A 3 -1.78 -14.82 -9.88
CA LEU A 3 -0.39 -15.10 -9.54
C LEU A 3 0.00 -14.13 -8.42
N PHE A 4 -0.13 -14.58 -7.17
CA PHE A 4 0.44 -13.92 -6.00
C PHE A 4 1.97 -14.05 -6.08
N PHE A 5 2.65 -12.98 -6.52
CA PHE A 5 4.09 -12.86 -6.40
C PHE A 5 4.41 -12.27 -5.02
N CYS A 6 4.29 -13.10 -3.98
CA CYS A 6 4.80 -12.75 -2.65
C CYS A 6 6.34 -12.85 -2.72
N PHE A 7 7.01 -11.74 -3.02
CA PHE A 7 8.47 -11.69 -3.09
C PHE A 7 9.02 -10.98 -1.84
N HIS A 8 9.51 -11.80 -0.91
CA HIS A 8 10.58 -11.44 0.01
C HIS A 8 10.28 -10.43 1.14
N CYS A 9 9.61 -10.91 2.19
CA CYS A 9 9.92 -10.46 3.56
C CYS A 9 11.33 -10.98 3.93
N ARG A 10 12.39 -10.30 3.49
CA ARG A 10 13.78 -10.74 3.76
C ARG A 10 14.77 -9.58 3.99
N ALA A 11 14.50 -8.80 5.03
CA ALA A 11 15.40 -8.02 5.90
C ALA A 11 14.48 -6.94 6.52
N PHE A 12 14.53 -6.48 7.75
CA PHE A 12 15.63 -6.25 8.66
C PHE A 12 15.03 -6.08 10.07
N LEU A 13 15.60 -6.76 11.05
CA LEU A 13 15.08 -6.90 12.39
C LEU A 13 15.69 -5.82 13.29
N VAL A 14 14.99 -4.69 13.49
CA VAL A 14 15.22 -3.78 14.62
C VAL A 14 13.85 -3.33 15.16
N GLU A 15 13.48 -3.93 16.30
CA GLU A 15 12.39 -3.49 17.18
C GLU A 15 10.93 -3.77 16.72
N ASN A 16 10.60 -5.07 16.72
CA ASN A 16 9.39 -5.61 17.38
C ASN A 16 7.98 -5.50 16.72
N LEU A 17 7.83 -5.51 15.38
CA LEU A 17 6.52 -5.75 14.76
C LEU A 17 6.48 -6.70 13.53
N CYS A 18 7.54 -7.46 13.25
CA CYS A 18 7.57 -8.42 12.12
C CYS A 18 6.85 -9.76 12.42
N TYR A 19 5.57 -9.78 12.82
CA TYR A 19 4.92 -11.04 13.24
C TYR A 19 3.57 -11.42 12.65
N LEU A 20 2.92 -10.63 11.79
CA LEU A 20 1.58 -10.99 11.31
C LEU A 20 1.49 -11.04 9.79
N CYS A 21 2.34 -11.92 9.24
CA CYS A 21 2.13 -12.66 8.00
C CYS A 21 0.83 -13.53 8.08
N LEU A 22 -0.32 -12.97 8.46
CA LEU A 22 -1.52 -13.75 8.75
C LEU A 22 -2.22 -14.23 7.49
N PHE A 23 -1.89 -15.46 7.16
CA PHE A 23 -2.52 -16.51 6.35
C PHE A 23 -4.06 -16.65 6.30
N ARG A 24 -4.85 -15.63 6.64
CA ARG A 24 -6.26 -15.50 6.23
C ARG A 24 -6.36 -14.12 5.63
N LYS A 25 -6.70 -14.01 4.34
CA LYS A 25 -7.12 -12.73 3.73
C LYS A 25 -8.20 -12.12 4.61
N THR A 26 -7.79 -11.27 5.55
CA THR A 26 -8.65 -10.51 6.43
C THR A 26 -9.13 -9.31 5.64
N ASP A 27 -10.28 -8.78 6.04
CA ASP A 27 -10.77 -7.50 5.52
C ASP A 27 -9.85 -6.34 5.90
N GLU A 28 -8.86 -6.53 6.78
CA GLU A 28 -7.97 -5.48 7.25
C GLU A 28 -6.53 -6.02 7.42
N ALA A 29 -5.52 -5.24 7.03
CA ALA A 29 -4.10 -5.50 7.22
C ALA A 29 -3.37 -4.20 7.61
N GLN A 30 -2.51 -4.26 8.63
CA GLN A 30 -1.75 -3.09 9.10
C GLN A 30 -0.29 -3.46 9.37
N ALA A 31 0.64 -2.61 8.95
CA ALA A 31 2.07 -2.75 9.19
C ALA A 31 2.72 -1.41 9.56
N GLU A 32 3.52 -1.39 10.61
CA GLU A 32 4.26 -0.20 11.05
C GLU A 32 5.76 -0.52 11.20
N ALA A 33 6.61 0.32 10.62
CA ALA A 33 8.06 0.26 10.76
C ALA A 33 8.61 1.63 11.17
N GLY A 34 9.55 1.64 12.12
CA GLY A 34 10.30 2.84 12.47
C GLY A 34 11.25 3.22 11.32
N PRO A 35 12.50 2.76 11.30
CA PRO A 35 13.34 2.77 10.11
C PRO A 35 13.28 1.43 9.35
N GLY A 36 13.00 1.46 8.06
CA GLY A 36 12.97 0.29 7.19
C GLY A 36 11.71 0.17 6.36
N GLU A 37 11.41 -1.04 5.94
CA GLU A 37 10.31 -1.37 5.02
C GLU A 37 9.06 -1.80 5.83
N ALA A 38 7.90 -1.22 5.53
CA ALA A 38 6.58 -1.63 6.03
C ALA A 38 5.73 -2.15 4.87
N GLN A 39 5.13 -3.33 5.04
CA GLN A 39 4.33 -3.98 3.98
C GLN A 39 3.03 -4.54 4.56
N ALA A 40 1.89 -4.13 4.01
CA ALA A 40 0.56 -4.60 4.37
C ALA A 40 -0.18 -5.13 3.13
N GLU A 41 -0.72 -6.34 3.21
CA GLU A 41 -1.51 -6.96 2.13
C GLU A 41 -2.88 -7.41 2.68
N ALA A 42 -3.96 -6.80 2.18
CA ALA A 42 -5.35 -7.16 2.48
C ALA A 42 -6.02 -7.89 1.32
N GLY A 43 -7.04 -8.70 1.64
CA GLY A 43 -7.80 -9.44 0.63
C GLY A 43 -8.87 -8.57 -0.02
N PRO A 44 -10.15 -8.70 0.37
CA PRO A 44 -11.06 -7.54 0.38
C PRO A 44 -10.69 -6.59 1.53
N GLY A 45 -11.06 -5.32 1.47
CA GLY A 45 -10.97 -4.35 2.57
C GLY A 45 -9.68 -3.53 2.66
N GLU A 46 -9.26 -3.14 3.86
CA GLU A 46 -8.30 -2.05 4.12
C GLU A 46 -6.87 -2.57 4.35
N ALA A 47 -5.88 -2.00 3.66
CA ALA A 47 -4.46 -2.25 3.87
C ALA A 47 -3.75 -0.94 4.26
N GLN A 48 -3.03 -0.92 5.38
CA GLN A 48 -2.29 0.26 5.83
C GLN A 48 -0.84 -0.07 6.14
N ALA A 49 0.09 0.66 5.55
CA ALA A 49 1.52 0.53 5.80
C ALA A 49 2.13 1.88 6.17
N GLU A 50 2.76 1.97 7.35
CA GLU A 50 3.45 3.17 7.81
C GLU A 50 4.94 2.90 8.04
N ALA A 51 5.80 3.69 7.41
CA ALA A 51 7.24 3.68 7.59
C ALA A 51 7.75 5.07 8.02
N GLY A 52 8.61 5.14 9.04
CA GLY A 52 9.29 6.38 9.42
C GLY A 52 10.26 6.83 8.31
N PRO A 53 11.54 6.44 8.32
CA PRO A 53 12.40 6.50 7.12
C PRO A 53 12.49 5.14 6.43
N GLY A 54 12.14 5.08 5.14
CA GLY A 54 12.18 3.86 4.35
C GLY A 54 11.00 3.75 3.39
N GLU A 55 10.61 2.52 3.09
CA GLU A 55 9.60 2.22 2.07
C GLU A 55 8.32 1.72 2.75
N ALA A 56 7.17 2.24 2.35
CA ALA A 56 5.86 1.80 2.80
C ALA A 56 5.06 1.28 1.61
N GLN A 57 4.53 0.05 1.71
CA GLN A 57 3.75 -0.57 0.65
C GLN A 57 2.45 -1.15 1.19
N ALA A 58 1.33 -0.71 0.63
CA ALA A 58 0.01 -1.21 0.97
C ALA A 58 -0.69 -1.76 -0.28
N GLU A 59 -1.11 -3.03 -0.22
CA GLU A 59 -1.86 -3.67 -1.28
C GLU A 59 -3.22 -4.15 -0.75
N ALA A 60 -4.30 -3.65 -1.34
CA ALA A 60 -5.66 -4.14 -1.13
C ALA A 60 -6.22 -4.75 -2.42
N GLY A 61 -7.04 -5.80 -2.31
CA GLY A 61 -7.88 -6.24 -3.43
C GLY A 61 -9.01 -5.23 -3.66
N PRO A 62 -10.31 -5.57 -3.53
CA PRO A 62 -11.34 -4.55 -3.50
C PRO A 62 -11.37 -3.87 -2.12
N GLY A 63 -11.03 -2.58 -2.04
CA GLY A 63 -11.02 -1.81 -0.78
C GLY A 63 -10.02 -0.65 -0.78
N GLU A 64 -9.57 -0.25 0.40
CA GLU A 64 -8.71 0.92 0.60
C GLU A 64 -7.26 0.47 0.87
N ALA A 65 -6.30 1.11 0.23
CA ALA A 65 -4.87 0.90 0.42
C ALA A 65 -4.22 2.23 0.76
N GLU A 66 -3.56 2.30 1.92
CA GLU A 66 -2.90 3.52 2.41
C GLU A 66 -1.44 3.21 2.75
N ALA A 67 -0.51 3.93 2.13
CA ALA A 67 0.91 3.83 2.41
C ALA A 67 1.47 5.19 2.82
N GLU A 68 2.05 5.28 4.02
CA GLU A 68 2.71 6.48 4.51
C GLU A 68 4.20 6.22 4.77
N ALA A 69 5.06 7.00 4.14
CA ALA A 69 6.49 7.05 4.39
C ALA A 69 6.91 8.46 4.84
N GLY A 70 7.70 8.57 5.90
CA GLY A 70 8.34 9.83 6.27
C GLY A 70 9.36 10.26 5.20
N PRO A 71 10.66 9.94 5.30
CA PRO A 71 11.58 10.02 4.16
C PRO A 71 11.72 8.69 3.41
N GLY A 72 11.26 8.61 2.16
CA GLY A 72 11.45 7.44 1.30
C GLY A 72 10.33 7.26 0.29
N GLU A 73 9.95 6.01 0.01
CA GLU A 73 8.99 5.68 -1.04
C GLU A 73 7.70 5.16 -0.40
N ALA A 74 6.55 5.63 -0.88
CA ALA A 74 5.24 5.16 -0.48
C ALA A 74 4.49 4.64 -1.70
N GLU A 75 4.00 3.40 -1.64
CA GLU A 75 3.27 2.78 -2.73
C GLU A 75 1.95 2.19 -2.22
N ALA A 76 0.85 2.61 -2.81
CA ALA A 76 -0.48 2.08 -2.53
C ALA A 76 -1.11 1.50 -3.79
N GLU A 77 -1.51 0.23 -3.72
CA GLU A 77 -2.21 -0.46 -4.80
C GLU A 77 -3.56 -0.98 -4.32
N ALA A 78 -4.62 -0.59 -5.02
CA ALA A 78 -5.97 -1.06 -4.79
C ALA A 78 -6.49 -1.79 -6.03
N GLY A 79 -7.06 -2.97 -5.81
CA GLY A 79 -7.65 -3.83 -6.83
C GLY A 79 -8.97 -3.30 -7.42
N PRO A 80 -9.57 -4.04 -8.38
CA PRO A 80 -10.67 -3.54 -9.18
C PRO A 80 -12.00 -3.44 -8.40
N GLY A 81 -12.72 -2.32 -8.56
CA GLY A 81 -14.03 -2.09 -7.92
C GLY A 81 -14.22 -0.65 -7.43
N GLU A 82 -14.98 -0.49 -6.34
CA GLU A 82 -14.91 0.67 -5.46
C GLU A 82 -13.67 0.48 -4.59
N ALA A 83 -12.59 1.18 -4.91
CA ALA A 83 -11.28 0.97 -4.30
C ALA A 83 -10.52 2.29 -4.22
N GLU A 84 -9.78 2.52 -3.15
CA GLU A 84 -9.06 3.78 -2.93
C GLU A 84 -7.59 3.46 -2.67
N ALA A 85 -6.67 4.10 -3.39
CA ALA A 85 -5.24 3.98 -3.17
C ALA A 85 -4.68 5.35 -2.79
N GLN A 86 -4.01 5.43 -1.65
CA GLN A 86 -3.47 6.67 -1.11
C GLN A 86 -2.01 6.44 -0.71
N ALA A 87 -1.10 7.22 -1.29
CA ALA A 87 0.32 7.14 -0.98
C ALA A 87 0.84 8.50 -0.54
N GLU A 88 1.53 8.54 0.59
CA GLU A 88 2.05 9.75 1.21
C GLU A 88 3.53 9.56 1.51
N ALA A 89 4.39 10.36 0.89
CA ALA A 89 5.82 10.38 1.15
C ALA A 89 6.27 11.80 1.52
N GLY A 90 7.03 11.99 2.59
CA GLY A 90 7.57 13.30 2.96
C GLY A 90 8.50 13.92 1.89
N PRO A 91 9.84 13.83 2.00
CA PRO A 91 10.75 14.30 0.95
C PRO A 91 11.04 13.27 -0.17
N GLY A 92 10.19 12.28 -0.39
CA GLY A 92 10.44 11.18 -1.34
C GLY A 92 9.35 10.97 -2.39
N GLU A 93 9.18 9.73 -2.85
CA GLU A 93 8.31 9.37 -3.97
C GLU A 93 7.03 8.71 -3.45
N ALA A 94 5.89 9.12 -3.97
CA ALA A 94 4.59 8.54 -3.64
C ALA A 94 3.92 8.05 -4.92
N GLU A 95 3.47 6.79 -4.91
CA GLU A 95 2.78 6.17 -6.02
C GLU A 95 1.47 5.55 -5.57
N ALA A 96 0.37 5.92 -6.23
CA ALA A 96 -0.93 5.35 -5.96
C ALA A 96 -1.54 4.76 -7.23
N GLN A 97 -2.05 3.54 -7.13
CA GLN A 97 -2.63 2.82 -8.25
C GLN A 97 -3.97 2.20 -7.86
N ALA A 98 -5.00 2.50 -8.64
CA ALA A 98 -6.30 1.86 -8.51
C ALA A 98 -6.61 1.12 -9.82
N GLU A 99 -6.85 -0.19 -9.72
CA GLU A 99 -7.26 -1.05 -10.83
C GLU A 99 -8.70 -0.74 -11.28
N ALA A 100 -9.05 -1.17 -12.50
CA ALA A 100 -10.29 -0.78 -13.20
C ALA A 100 -11.58 -0.81 -12.35
N GLY A 101 -12.37 0.27 -12.38
CA GLY A 101 -13.59 0.42 -11.59
C GLY A 101 -13.97 1.89 -11.38
N THR A 102 -14.56 2.20 -10.24
CA THR A 102 -14.81 3.58 -9.77
C THR A 102 -13.73 4.07 -8.81
N GLY A 103 -12.58 3.38 -8.78
CA GLY A 103 -11.55 3.63 -7.79
C GLY A 103 -10.81 4.96 -7.98
N VAL A 104 -10.23 5.43 -6.87
CA VAL A 104 -9.44 6.67 -6.79
C VAL A 104 -8.01 6.34 -6.41
N ALA A 105 -7.07 7.08 -6.98
CA ALA A 105 -5.64 6.95 -6.69
C ALA A 105 -5.07 8.34 -6.42
N GLU A 106 -4.58 8.55 -5.21
CA GLU A 106 -4.04 9.83 -4.74
C GLU A 106 -2.63 9.62 -4.18
N ALA A 107 -1.69 10.45 -4.62
CA ALA A 107 -0.31 10.37 -4.18
C ALA A 107 0.20 11.77 -3.84
N GLU A 108 0.74 11.95 -2.65
CA GLU A 108 1.37 13.19 -2.22
C GLU A 108 2.81 12.98 -1.75
N GLY A 109 3.70 13.88 -2.16
CA GLY A 109 5.10 13.84 -1.78
C GLY A 109 6.02 14.70 -2.63
N GLY A 110 7.32 14.46 -2.51
CA GLY A 110 8.33 15.17 -3.27
C GLY A 110 8.21 14.92 -4.78
N TRP A 111 7.88 13.68 -5.14
CA TRP A 111 7.52 13.24 -6.47
C TRP A 111 6.30 12.33 -6.36
N THR A 112 5.31 12.52 -7.24
CA THR A 112 4.03 11.82 -7.14
C THR A 112 3.62 11.22 -8.47
N SER A 113 3.11 10.00 -8.43
CA SER A 113 2.47 9.32 -9.57
C SER A 113 1.14 8.74 -9.12
N SER A 114 0.06 9.05 -9.82
CA SER A 114 -1.22 8.39 -9.57
C SER A 114 -1.85 7.88 -10.87
N SER A 115 -2.36 6.66 -10.82
CA SER A 115 -3.01 5.99 -11.95
C SER A 115 -4.29 5.31 -11.49
N GLY A 116 -5.43 5.85 -11.93
CA GLY A 116 -6.75 5.29 -11.67
C GLY A 116 -7.56 5.10 -12.96
N PRO A 117 -8.69 4.37 -12.90
CA PRO A 117 -9.61 4.27 -14.03
C PRO A 117 -10.10 5.66 -14.47
N PRO A 118 -10.35 5.88 -15.77
CA PRO A 118 -10.87 7.15 -16.23
C PRO A 118 -12.21 7.42 -15.54
N ALA A 119 -12.34 8.59 -14.88
CA ALA A 119 -13.51 9.02 -14.11
C ALA A 119 -14.85 9.01 -14.90
N ASP A 120 -14.81 8.76 -16.21
CA ASP A 120 -15.96 8.75 -17.12
C ASP A 120 -16.63 7.36 -17.30
N VAL A 121 -16.20 6.30 -16.60
CA VAL A 121 -16.89 4.99 -16.63
C VAL A 121 -17.84 4.85 -15.44
N ALA A 122 -18.92 5.63 -15.47
CA ALA A 122 -20.12 5.47 -14.63
C ALA A 122 -21.33 5.05 -15.47
#